data_AF-A0A151IS18-F1
#
_entry.id   AF-A0A151IS18-F1
#
_cell.length_a   1.000
_cell.length_b   1.000
_cell.length_c   1.000
_cell.angle_alpha   90.00
_cell.angle_beta   90.00
_cell.angle_gamma   90.00
#
_symmetry.space_group_name_H-M   'P 1'
#
loop_
_entity.id
_entity.type
_entity.pdbx_description
1 polymer ?
#
loop_
_entity_poly.entity_id
_entity_poly.type
_entity_poly.pdbx_seq_one_letter_code
_entity_poly.pdbx_strand_id
1 'polypeptide(L)'
;MKSCTDCSVIKSITQGTIWKSQEINSDNIKIPLTLFFDDVEVNNPLGSHKGLSKIGTVYCTISCLPPEYASMLENIFLLQIHKYTDYKCFGNERIFHNIIKQLTDLENNGLIVNVYGKEYKIFFNLIYIAGDNLGLNSILGFNKSFNSMYSCRICTASKTEYHKQFVENSELIRKIESYSEHCSNKMFGIQELCTFNKIPAFHLLTNISIDPMHDLLEGVCRYDMGKIFNNFINVEKFFTLQHLNNRLSNYERISCDKNIIPILQVDSIKNKLIIVSASEMLFLVNNFCLLIGNLIPIKNKFWKLYLLLRKIVYITILDTLTLNTRHLLEIYIIKYLKLHVNLFENQLKPKHHNLIHYSRIIEKYGPLKNLSCMRFEAKHKQIIAYSKTMSSRTNISYSLALKHQMKLCYRFICNEGFVNRISHGTTTGNFNDTKEWLCLKSTITLSENYKNFQCFNWIQLYGTKYEINNIIRTNKIIDNGPIAFGKINVIMLDSINHKVYFVYTHFLVIEYSEHLTAYELELTKEIECESQDNLKDYKTYVTHVLNDKIYIAKNDF
;
A
#
# COMPACT_ATOMS: atom_id res chain seq x y z
N MET A 1 -18.85 5.82 15.68
CA MET A 1 -17.68 6.49 15.08
C MET A 1 -18.02 7.97 15.10
N LYS A 2 -17.38 8.78 15.93
CA LYS A 2 -17.52 10.24 15.84
C LYS A 2 -16.38 10.74 14.97
N SER A 3 -16.68 11.52 13.95
CA SER A 3 -15.68 12.20 13.13
C SER A 3 -14.74 12.98 14.06
N CYS A 4 -13.46 12.65 14.03
CA CYS A 4 -12.45 13.41 14.77
C CYS A 4 -12.27 14.73 14.01
N THR A 5 -12.89 15.80 14.51
CA THR A 5 -12.94 17.11 13.86
C THR A 5 -11.67 17.95 14.07
N ASP A 6 -10.76 17.54 14.94
CA ASP A 6 -9.51 18.26 15.25
C ASP A 6 -8.27 17.38 15.11
N CYS A 7 -7.91 17.01 13.88
CA CYS A 7 -6.60 16.40 13.64
C CYS A 7 -5.95 16.98 12.39
N SER A 8 -4.83 17.68 12.59
CA SER A 8 -3.83 18.00 11.56
C SER A 8 -3.28 16.75 10.84
N VAL A 9 -3.60 15.55 11.36
CA VAL A 9 -3.18 14.23 10.89
C VAL A 9 -4.37 13.41 10.37
N ILE A 10 -4.27 12.99 9.11
CA ILE A 10 -5.21 12.11 8.41
C ILE A 10 -4.65 10.68 8.44
N LYS A 11 -5.39 9.74 9.04
CA LYS A 11 -5.00 8.34 9.26
C LYS A 11 -5.89 7.34 8.51
N SER A 12 -7.13 7.73 8.19
CA SER A 12 -8.11 6.82 7.58
C SER A 12 -9.00 7.52 6.57
N ILE A 13 -9.71 6.70 5.79
CA ILE A 13 -10.72 7.14 4.82
C ILE A 13 -11.89 7.90 5.46
N THR A 14 -12.20 7.59 6.71
CA THR A 14 -13.28 8.24 7.46
C THR A 14 -12.98 9.70 7.80
N GLN A 15 -11.73 10.15 7.66
CA GLN A 15 -11.35 11.56 7.82
C GLN A 15 -11.30 12.31 6.48
N GLY A 16 -11.39 11.61 5.35
CA GLY A 16 -11.38 12.18 4.01
C GLY A 16 -12.67 12.90 3.64
N THR A 17 -12.60 13.81 2.69
CA THR A 17 -13.75 14.65 2.30
C THR A 17 -14.89 13.83 1.70
N ILE A 18 -14.61 12.69 1.05
CA ILE A 18 -15.64 11.83 0.47
C ILE A 18 -16.56 11.24 1.55
N TRP A 19 -15.98 10.70 2.62
CA TRP A 19 -16.75 10.09 3.71
C TRP A 19 -17.49 11.16 4.51
N LYS A 20 -16.82 12.28 4.81
CA LYS A 20 -17.45 13.41 5.49
C LYS A 20 -18.71 13.87 4.75
N SER A 21 -18.66 14.00 3.42
CA SER A 21 -19.83 14.40 2.63
C SER A 21 -21.02 13.43 2.73
N GLN A 22 -20.77 12.14 3.00
CA GLN A 22 -21.81 11.11 3.16
C GLN A 22 -22.31 10.96 4.61
N GLU A 23 -21.53 11.42 5.60
CA GLU A 23 -21.83 11.31 7.03
C GLU A 23 -22.58 12.52 7.60
N ILE A 24 -22.41 13.73 7.03
CA ILE A 24 -22.82 15.04 7.58
C ILE A 24 -24.28 15.14 8.05
N ASN A 25 -25.20 14.26 7.62
CA ASN A 25 -26.64 14.38 7.90
C ASN A 25 -27.30 13.09 8.45
N SER A 26 -26.61 12.25 9.23
CA SER A 26 -27.24 11.00 9.69
C SER A 26 -26.86 10.57 11.11
N ASP A 27 -27.87 10.36 11.95
CA ASP A 27 -27.73 9.67 13.25
C ASP A 27 -27.49 8.16 13.10
N ASN A 28 -27.54 7.63 11.88
CA ASN A 28 -27.37 6.22 11.61
C ASN A 28 -25.90 5.79 11.68
N ILE A 29 -25.66 4.57 12.18
CA ILE A 29 -24.34 3.95 12.10
C ILE A 29 -24.08 3.55 10.65
N LYS A 30 -23.17 4.25 9.96
CA LYS A 30 -22.77 3.94 8.58
C LYS A 30 -21.38 3.32 8.54
N ILE A 31 -21.20 2.29 7.71
CA ILE A 31 -19.92 1.61 7.49
C ILE A 31 -19.49 1.78 6.02
N PRO A 32 -18.28 2.30 5.75
CA PRO A 32 -17.76 2.41 4.40
C PRO A 32 -17.35 1.04 3.83
N LEU A 33 -17.77 0.78 2.60
CA LEU A 33 -17.37 -0.38 1.79
C LEU A 33 -16.47 0.05 0.62
N THR A 34 -15.53 -0.82 0.28
CA THR A 34 -14.74 -0.75 -0.94
C THR A 34 -14.97 -2.02 -1.75
N LEU A 35 -15.27 -1.86 -3.04
CA LEU A 35 -15.22 -2.97 -3.98
C LEU A 35 -13.84 -3.05 -4.62
N PHE A 36 -13.44 -4.25 -5.00
CA PHE A 36 -12.31 -4.46 -5.89
C PHE A 36 -12.74 -5.33 -7.07
N PHE A 37 -12.27 -5.00 -8.26
CA PHE A 37 -12.46 -5.80 -9.46
C PHE A 37 -11.13 -6.04 -10.18
N ASP A 38 -10.91 -7.29 -10.58
CA ASP A 38 -9.87 -7.68 -11.52
C ASP A 38 -10.30 -8.96 -12.26
N ASP A 39 -9.74 -9.13 -13.45
CA ASP A 39 -9.87 -10.37 -14.18
C ASP A 39 -8.66 -11.30 -13.96
N VAL A 40 -8.93 -12.55 -13.59
CA VAL A 40 -7.91 -13.55 -13.31
C VAL A 40 -7.92 -14.67 -14.35
N GLU A 41 -6.74 -15.05 -14.85
CA GLU A 41 -6.57 -16.26 -15.65
C GLU A 41 -6.37 -17.46 -14.70
N VAL A 42 -7.32 -18.39 -14.65
CA VAL A 42 -7.24 -19.56 -13.74
C VAL A 42 -6.62 -20.81 -14.36
N ASN A 43 -6.35 -20.78 -15.67
CA ASN A 43 -5.64 -21.84 -16.40
C ASN A 43 -4.20 -21.47 -16.68
N ASN A 44 -3.44 -22.37 -17.30
CA ASN A 44 -2.08 -22.09 -17.71
C ASN A 44 -2.05 -20.86 -18.65
N PRO A 45 -1.50 -19.72 -18.22
CA PRO A 45 -1.50 -18.48 -19.01
C PRO A 45 -0.58 -18.55 -20.24
N LEU A 46 0.18 -19.64 -20.40
CA LEU A 46 1.11 -19.89 -21.49
C LEU A 46 0.66 -21.01 -22.44
N GLY A 47 -0.47 -21.67 -22.18
CA GLY A 47 -0.96 -22.79 -23.00
C GLY A 47 -1.80 -22.36 -24.22
N SER A 48 -2.11 -23.32 -25.10
CA SER A 48 -2.95 -23.15 -26.29
C SER A 48 -4.38 -22.69 -26.01
N HIS A 49 -4.82 -22.76 -24.75
CA HIS A 49 -6.15 -22.32 -24.29
C HIS A 49 -6.15 -20.98 -23.52
N LYS A 50 -5.09 -20.18 -23.67
CA LYS A 50 -4.94 -18.87 -23.01
C LYS A 50 -6.16 -17.97 -23.24
N GLY A 51 -6.75 -17.42 -22.17
CA GLY A 51 -7.87 -16.48 -22.24
C GLY A 51 -9.25 -17.13 -22.31
N LEU A 52 -9.34 -18.45 -22.55
CA LEU A 52 -10.62 -19.19 -22.58
C LEU A 52 -11.19 -19.43 -21.17
N SER A 53 -10.37 -19.29 -20.13
CA SER A 53 -10.79 -19.49 -18.74
C SER A 53 -10.50 -18.27 -17.87
N LYS A 54 -10.51 -17.09 -18.48
CA LYS A 54 -10.48 -15.83 -17.76
C LYS A 54 -11.78 -15.65 -16.98
N ILE A 55 -11.69 -15.27 -15.72
CA ILE A 55 -12.83 -15.00 -14.84
C ILE A 55 -12.73 -13.59 -14.26
N GLY A 56 -13.85 -12.88 -14.20
CA GLY A 56 -13.93 -11.61 -13.47
C GLY A 56 -14.25 -11.89 -12.00
N THR A 57 -13.48 -11.28 -11.10
CA THR A 57 -13.64 -11.48 -9.66
C THR A 57 -13.96 -10.14 -8.98
N VAL A 58 -14.97 -10.14 -8.11
CA VAL A 58 -15.32 -8.98 -7.29
C VAL A 58 -15.14 -9.30 -5.82
N TYR A 59 -14.31 -8.51 -5.14
CA TYR A 59 -14.16 -8.56 -3.69
C TYR A 59 -14.79 -7.33 -3.02
N CYS A 60 -15.05 -7.44 -1.73
CA CYS A 60 -15.50 -6.35 -0.86
C CYS A 60 -14.72 -6.34 0.45
N THR A 61 -14.43 -5.15 0.95
CA THR A 61 -13.79 -4.91 2.26
C THR A 61 -14.46 -3.76 2.98
N ILE A 62 -14.41 -3.81 4.32
CA ILE A 62 -14.80 -2.69 5.18
C ILE A 62 -13.62 -1.72 5.29
N SER A 63 -13.79 -0.49 4.81
CA SER A 63 -12.70 0.46 4.58
C SER A 63 -12.22 1.17 5.86
N CYS A 64 -12.97 1.03 6.96
CA CYS A 64 -12.67 1.64 8.26
C CYS A 64 -12.10 0.64 9.29
N LEU A 65 -11.70 -0.56 8.87
CA LEU A 65 -11.02 -1.50 9.75
C LEU A 65 -9.66 -0.94 10.18
N PRO A 66 -9.24 -1.15 11.45
CA PRO A 66 -7.87 -0.86 11.87
C PRO A 66 -6.86 -1.57 10.95
N PRO A 67 -5.69 -0.95 10.65
CA PRO A 67 -4.72 -1.47 9.68
C PRO A 67 -4.29 -2.93 9.93
N GLU A 68 -4.13 -3.31 11.20
CA GLU A 68 -3.78 -4.66 11.64
C GLU A 68 -4.82 -5.71 11.22
N TYR A 69 -6.09 -5.35 11.10
CA TYR A 69 -7.16 -6.24 10.64
C TYR A 69 -7.44 -6.07 9.15
N ALA A 70 -7.39 -4.84 8.63
CA ALA A 70 -7.55 -4.55 7.21
C ALA A 70 -6.50 -5.26 6.35
N SER A 71 -5.30 -5.48 6.89
CA SER A 71 -4.23 -6.22 6.22
C SER A 71 -4.56 -7.71 6.03
N MET A 72 -5.52 -8.31 6.73
CA MET A 72 -5.75 -9.76 6.68
C MET A 72 -6.60 -10.18 5.47
N LEU A 73 -6.15 -11.21 4.74
CA LEU A 73 -6.86 -11.70 3.53
C LEU A 73 -8.24 -12.31 3.82
N GLU A 74 -8.50 -12.72 5.06
CA GLU A 74 -9.81 -13.22 5.48
C GLU A 74 -10.85 -12.10 5.66
N ASN A 75 -10.42 -10.85 5.83
CA ASN A 75 -11.28 -9.66 5.88
C ASN A 75 -11.54 -9.08 4.47
N ILE A 76 -11.12 -9.81 3.43
CA ILE A 76 -11.48 -9.56 2.04
C ILE A 76 -12.51 -10.61 1.63
N PHE A 77 -13.75 -10.16 1.43
CA PHE A 77 -14.90 -11.02 1.15
C PHE A 77 -15.11 -11.16 -0.36
N LEU A 78 -15.42 -12.37 -0.81
CA LEU A 78 -15.80 -12.63 -2.19
C LEU A 78 -17.29 -12.31 -2.39
N LEU A 79 -17.60 -11.39 -3.31
CA LEU A 79 -18.98 -11.08 -3.69
C LEU A 79 -19.42 -11.80 -4.96
N GLN A 80 -18.58 -11.84 -5.99
CA GLN A 80 -18.95 -12.38 -7.29
C GLN A 80 -17.76 -12.98 -8.02
N ILE A 81 -17.99 -14.12 -8.69
CA ILE A 81 -17.12 -14.66 -9.74
C ILE A 81 -17.99 -14.86 -10.98
N HIS A 82 -17.57 -14.35 -12.12
CA HIS A 82 -18.26 -14.53 -13.39
C HIS A 82 -17.28 -14.94 -14.48
N LYS A 83 -17.77 -15.64 -15.52
CA LYS A 83 -16.94 -15.95 -16.67
C LYS A 83 -16.74 -14.69 -17.50
N TYR A 84 -15.54 -14.49 -18.01
CA TYR A 84 -15.24 -13.36 -18.89
C TYR A 84 -16.08 -13.40 -20.20
N THR A 85 -16.45 -14.60 -20.66
CA THR A 85 -17.36 -14.79 -21.82
C THR A 85 -18.76 -14.25 -21.55
N ASP A 86 -19.28 -14.46 -20.34
CA ASP A 86 -20.60 -13.96 -19.96
C ASP A 86 -20.55 -12.44 -19.87
N TYR A 87 -19.46 -11.89 -19.33
CA TYR A 87 -19.23 -10.44 -19.33
C TYR A 87 -19.23 -9.84 -20.75
N LYS A 88 -18.53 -10.48 -21.69
CA LYS A 88 -18.54 -10.06 -23.10
C LYS A 88 -19.92 -10.11 -23.73
N CYS A 89 -20.75 -11.08 -23.35
CA CYS A 89 -22.07 -11.28 -23.93
C CYS A 89 -23.11 -10.31 -23.35
N PHE A 90 -23.10 -10.11 -22.03
CA PHE A 90 -24.19 -9.41 -21.33
C PHE A 90 -23.84 -7.99 -20.87
N GLY A 91 -22.55 -7.61 -20.89
CA GLY A 91 -22.09 -6.27 -20.52
C GLY A 91 -22.19 -5.95 -19.02
N ASN A 92 -21.79 -4.74 -18.65
CA ASN A 92 -21.67 -4.31 -17.25
C ASN A 92 -23.02 -4.34 -16.51
N GLU A 93 -24.08 -3.82 -17.13
CA GLU A 93 -25.38 -3.68 -16.47
C GLU A 93 -25.95 -5.01 -15.98
N ARG A 94 -25.89 -6.06 -16.82
CA ARG A 94 -26.44 -7.36 -16.46
C ARG A 94 -25.53 -8.12 -15.49
N ILE A 95 -24.22 -8.03 -15.67
CA ILE A 95 -23.23 -8.74 -14.84
C ILE A 95 -23.21 -8.22 -13.40
N PHE A 96 -23.34 -6.91 -13.20
CA PHE A 96 -23.26 -6.30 -11.88
C PHE A 96 -24.63 -6.01 -11.25
N HIS A 97 -25.73 -6.37 -11.92
CA HIS A 97 -27.09 -6.12 -11.46
C HIS A 97 -27.34 -6.55 -10.00
N ASN A 98 -26.94 -7.78 -9.65
CA ASN A 98 -27.17 -8.31 -8.31
C ASN A 98 -26.33 -7.60 -7.24
N ILE A 99 -25.06 -7.28 -7.54
CA ILE A 99 -24.20 -6.52 -6.62
C ILE A 99 -24.80 -5.13 -6.38
N ILE A 100 -25.19 -4.42 -7.43
CA ILE A 100 -25.80 -3.09 -7.31
C ILE A 100 -27.07 -3.16 -6.47
N LYS A 101 -27.96 -4.11 -6.75
CA LYS A 101 -29.19 -4.30 -5.97
C LYS A 101 -28.91 -4.51 -4.48
N GLN A 102 -27.96 -5.39 -4.15
CA GLN A 102 -27.59 -5.67 -2.75
C GLN A 102 -26.94 -4.46 -2.06
N LEU A 103 -26.08 -3.72 -2.75
CA LEU A 103 -25.45 -2.52 -2.19
C LEU A 103 -26.47 -1.39 -1.97
N THR A 104 -27.40 -1.19 -2.91
CA THR A 104 -28.50 -0.24 -2.75
C THR A 104 -29.40 -0.62 -1.57
N ASP A 105 -29.66 -1.91 -1.35
CA ASP A 105 -30.42 -2.40 -0.21
C ASP A 105 -29.68 -2.16 1.13
N LEU A 106 -28.39 -2.48 1.19
CA LEU A 106 -27.55 -2.20 2.37
C LEU A 106 -27.43 -0.70 2.69
N GLU A 107 -27.51 0.15 1.68
CA GLU A 107 -27.47 1.61 1.85
C GLU A 107 -28.81 2.18 2.32
N ASN A 108 -29.93 1.72 1.75
CA ASN A 108 -31.26 2.26 2.05
C ASN A 108 -31.89 1.63 3.29
N ASN A 109 -31.75 0.30 3.44
CA ASN A 109 -32.43 -0.48 4.46
C ASN A 109 -31.50 -0.88 5.61
N GLY A 110 -30.20 -1.03 5.34
CA GLY A 110 -29.21 -1.45 6.33
C GLY A 110 -29.44 -2.89 6.83
N LEU A 111 -28.73 -3.24 7.90
CA LEU A 111 -28.83 -4.51 8.61
C LEU A 111 -29.10 -4.27 10.09
N ILE A 112 -29.95 -5.09 10.70
CA ILE A 112 -30.12 -5.13 12.15
C ILE A 112 -29.12 -6.13 12.71
N VAL A 113 -28.25 -5.67 13.60
CA VAL A 113 -27.23 -6.50 14.26
C VAL A 113 -27.45 -6.43 15.76
N ASN A 114 -27.53 -7.60 16.40
CA ASN A 114 -27.60 -7.71 17.85
C ASN A 114 -26.19 -7.83 18.42
N VAL A 115 -25.81 -6.88 19.26
CA VAL A 115 -24.52 -6.88 19.97
C VAL A 115 -24.81 -6.84 21.47
N TYR A 116 -24.48 -7.92 22.16
CA TYR A 116 -24.69 -8.09 23.61
C TYR A 116 -26.13 -7.79 24.07
N GLY A 117 -27.13 -8.25 23.30
CA GLY A 117 -28.55 -8.08 23.62
C GLY A 117 -29.14 -6.74 23.17
N LYS A 118 -28.33 -5.84 22.58
CA LYS A 118 -28.79 -4.56 22.04
C LYS A 118 -28.81 -4.58 20.52
N GLU A 119 -29.93 -4.17 19.94
CA GLU A 119 -30.08 -4.06 18.49
C GLU A 119 -29.51 -2.73 17.98
N TYR A 120 -28.74 -2.84 16.90
CA TYR A 120 -28.17 -1.72 16.17
C TYR A 120 -28.58 -1.83 14.71
N LYS A 121 -29.15 -0.76 14.16
CA LYS A 121 -29.37 -0.64 12.71
C LYS A 121 -28.12 -0.02 12.06
N ILE A 122 -27.47 -0.78 11.19
CA ILE A 122 -26.19 -0.43 10.56
C ILE A 122 -26.41 -0.32 9.05
N PHE A 123 -25.97 0.77 8.45
CA PHE A 123 -26.07 1.03 7.02
C PHE A 123 -24.68 0.98 6.37
N PHE A 124 -24.63 0.80 5.05
CA PHE A 124 -23.37 0.67 4.33
C PHE A 124 -23.34 1.55 3.09
N ASN A 125 -22.21 2.21 2.86
CA ASN A 125 -22.04 3.08 1.70
C ASN A 125 -20.82 2.66 0.90
N LEU A 126 -20.97 2.53 -0.43
CA LEU A 126 -19.85 2.27 -1.33
C LEU A 126 -19.02 3.55 -1.52
N ILE A 127 -17.75 3.50 -1.11
CA ILE A 127 -16.89 4.68 -1.16
C ILE A 127 -16.11 4.78 -2.47
N TYR A 128 -15.55 3.67 -2.93
CA TYR A 128 -14.86 3.60 -4.20
C TYR A 128 -14.72 2.15 -4.68
N ILE A 129 -14.33 2.01 -5.94
CA ILE A 129 -14.01 0.73 -6.57
C ILE A 129 -12.52 0.72 -6.88
N ALA A 130 -11.80 -0.28 -6.39
CA ALA A 130 -10.39 -0.54 -6.62
C ALA A 130 -10.19 -1.51 -7.79
N GLY A 131 -9.05 -1.44 -8.44
CA GLY A 131 -8.69 -2.32 -9.54
C GLY A 131 -7.50 -1.74 -10.31
N ASP A 132 -6.94 -2.55 -11.20
CA ASP A 132 -5.97 -2.04 -12.16
C ASP A 132 -6.64 -1.07 -13.14
N ASN A 133 -5.84 -0.29 -13.88
CA ASN A 133 -6.41 0.71 -14.78
C ASN A 133 -7.29 0.08 -15.88
N LEU A 134 -6.97 -1.12 -16.36
CA LEU A 134 -7.69 -1.75 -17.46
C LEU A 134 -9.03 -2.32 -16.99
N GLY A 135 -9.04 -3.00 -15.85
CA GLY A 135 -10.22 -3.50 -15.18
C GLY A 135 -11.16 -2.37 -14.82
N LEU A 136 -10.66 -1.30 -14.18
CA LEU A 136 -11.47 -0.12 -13.87
C LEU A 136 -12.02 0.55 -15.13
N ASN A 137 -11.22 0.78 -16.17
CA ASN A 137 -11.75 1.33 -17.43
C ASN A 137 -12.86 0.44 -18.00
N SER A 138 -12.73 -0.89 -17.85
CA SER A 138 -13.69 -1.86 -18.37
C SER A 138 -15.04 -1.86 -17.66
N ILE A 139 -15.06 -1.77 -16.33
CA ILE A 139 -16.32 -1.85 -15.56
C ILE A 139 -16.96 -0.48 -15.31
N LEU A 140 -16.20 0.61 -15.49
CA LEU A 140 -16.67 1.99 -15.29
C LEU A 140 -17.06 2.68 -16.61
N GLY A 141 -17.02 1.96 -17.74
CA GLY A 141 -17.50 2.47 -19.03
C GLY A 141 -16.52 3.41 -19.76
N PHE A 142 -15.21 3.27 -19.54
CA PHE A 142 -14.18 4.05 -20.24
C PHE A 142 -13.47 3.22 -21.33
N ASN A 143 -12.74 3.92 -22.20
CA ASN A 143 -11.89 3.31 -23.21
C ASN A 143 -10.78 2.46 -22.57
N LYS A 144 -10.65 1.21 -23.02
CA LYS A 144 -9.69 0.21 -22.53
C LYS A 144 -8.27 0.42 -23.07
N SER A 145 -8.09 1.25 -24.10
CA SER A 145 -6.79 1.54 -24.69
C SER A 145 -6.14 2.76 -24.04
N PHE A 146 -4.96 2.56 -23.44
CA PHE A 146 -4.15 3.64 -22.87
C PHE A 146 -3.38 4.45 -23.92
N ASN A 147 -3.39 4.01 -25.18
CA ASN A 147 -2.81 4.75 -26.30
C ASN A 147 -3.82 5.68 -26.98
N SER A 148 -5.07 5.70 -26.51
CA SER A 148 -6.13 6.56 -27.04
C SER A 148 -5.84 8.04 -26.79
N MET A 149 -6.56 8.91 -27.51
CA MET A 149 -6.48 10.37 -27.30
C MET A 149 -6.93 10.77 -25.88
N TYR A 150 -7.83 10.00 -25.26
CA TYR A 150 -8.35 10.28 -23.92
C TYR A 150 -8.37 8.99 -23.10
N SER A 151 -7.37 8.83 -22.23
CA SER A 151 -7.16 7.61 -21.44
C SER A 151 -7.32 7.81 -19.94
N CYS A 152 -7.33 9.06 -19.46
CA CYS A 152 -7.52 9.37 -18.04
C CYS A 152 -8.99 9.26 -17.63
N ARG A 153 -9.28 8.51 -16.57
CA ARG A 153 -10.64 8.43 -15.99
C ARG A 153 -11.02 9.70 -15.23
N ILE A 154 -10.04 10.46 -14.75
CA ILE A 154 -10.23 11.56 -13.79
C ILE A 154 -10.47 12.90 -14.49
N CYS A 155 -9.76 13.16 -15.58
CA CYS A 155 -9.85 14.41 -16.32
C CYS A 155 -10.07 14.18 -17.82
N THR A 156 -10.38 15.25 -18.55
CA THR A 156 -10.58 15.28 -20.00
C THR A 156 -9.31 15.61 -20.78
N ALA A 157 -8.15 15.69 -20.13
CA ALA A 157 -6.88 15.97 -20.79
C ALA A 157 -6.61 14.98 -21.92
N SER A 158 -6.33 15.53 -23.09
CA SER A 158 -5.94 14.77 -24.26
C SER A 158 -4.52 14.21 -24.13
N LYS A 159 -4.19 13.24 -24.98
CA LYS A 159 -2.85 12.66 -25.07
C LYS A 159 -1.78 13.71 -25.32
N THR A 160 -2.06 14.67 -26.18
CA THR A 160 -1.16 15.78 -26.47
C THR A 160 -0.93 16.68 -25.26
N GLU A 161 -1.95 16.90 -24.43
CA GLU A 161 -1.85 17.72 -23.22
C GLU A 161 -1.11 16.97 -22.11
N TYR A 162 -1.55 15.75 -21.75
CA TYR A 162 -0.98 15.05 -20.61
C TYR A 162 0.49 14.64 -20.81
N HIS A 163 0.96 14.54 -22.06
CA HIS A 163 2.37 14.32 -22.35
C HIS A 163 3.30 15.41 -21.80
N LYS A 164 2.78 16.60 -21.53
CA LYS A 164 3.52 17.78 -21.05
C LYS A 164 2.89 18.42 -19.81
N GLN A 165 1.88 17.77 -19.22
CA GLN A 165 1.18 18.30 -18.05
C GLN A 165 1.89 17.89 -16.76
N PHE A 166 2.29 18.89 -15.97
CA PHE A 166 3.01 18.68 -14.70
C PHE A 166 2.16 18.96 -13.46
N VAL A 167 1.01 19.61 -13.63
CA VAL A 167 0.11 20.06 -12.57
C VAL A 167 -1.33 19.68 -12.93
N GLU A 168 -2.14 19.28 -11.95
CA GLU A 168 -3.57 19.04 -12.15
C GLU A 168 -4.26 20.34 -12.61
N ASN A 169 -5.01 20.27 -13.72
CA ASN A 169 -5.84 21.39 -14.16
C ASN A 169 -7.28 21.14 -13.72
N SER A 170 -7.79 22.01 -12.83
CA SER A 170 -9.15 21.94 -12.29
C SER A 170 -10.23 22.05 -13.37
N GLU A 171 -9.96 22.79 -14.46
CA GLU A 171 -10.90 22.96 -15.58
C GLU A 171 -11.09 21.68 -16.39
N LEU A 172 -10.06 20.83 -16.44
CA LEU A 172 -10.10 19.55 -17.15
C LEU A 172 -10.69 18.43 -16.29
N ILE A 173 -10.97 18.65 -15.00
CA ILE A 173 -11.60 17.62 -14.16
C ILE A 173 -13.01 17.34 -14.68
N ARG A 174 -13.34 16.06 -14.84
CA ARG A 174 -14.66 15.66 -15.34
C ARG A 174 -15.75 16.11 -14.38
N LYS A 175 -16.81 16.67 -14.95
CA LYS A 175 -17.96 17.23 -14.23
C LYS A 175 -19.19 16.33 -14.40
N ILE A 176 -20.04 16.27 -13.37
CA ILE A 176 -21.25 15.40 -13.39
C ILE A 176 -22.23 15.91 -14.43
N GLU A 177 -22.36 17.23 -14.52
CA GLU A 177 -23.29 17.96 -15.36
C GLU A 177 -23.10 17.63 -16.85
N SER A 178 -21.85 17.46 -17.30
CA SER A 178 -21.52 17.13 -18.69
C SER A 178 -21.33 15.63 -18.95
N TYR A 179 -21.43 14.78 -17.92
CA TYR A 179 -21.10 13.36 -18.04
C TYR A 179 -22.03 12.61 -19.00
N SER A 180 -23.34 12.85 -18.91
CA SER A 180 -24.35 12.19 -19.76
C SER A 180 -24.20 12.56 -21.24
N GLU A 181 -23.96 13.84 -21.51
CA GLU A 181 -23.70 14.34 -22.86
C GLU A 181 -22.41 13.75 -23.43
N HIS A 182 -21.30 13.79 -22.66
CA HIS A 182 -20.04 13.19 -23.08
C HIS A 182 -20.17 11.70 -23.37
N CYS A 183 -20.96 10.97 -22.57
CA CYS A 183 -21.21 9.55 -22.81
C CYS A 183 -22.01 9.32 -24.11
N SER A 184 -23.10 10.07 -24.30
CA SER A 184 -23.98 9.94 -25.46
C SER A 184 -23.23 10.20 -26.77
N ASN A 185 -22.33 11.17 -26.75
CA ASN A 185 -21.48 11.54 -27.88
C ASN A 185 -20.14 10.76 -27.94
N LYS A 186 -19.90 9.80 -27.02
CA LYS A 186 -18.65 9.04 -26.88
C LYS A 186 -17.38 9.91 -26.80
N MET A 187 -17.49 11.06 -26.17
CA MET A 187 -16.43 12.04 -26.03
C MET A 187 -15.50 11.71 -24.86
N PHE A 188 -14.28 12.24 -24.94
CA PHE A 188 -13.28 12.16 -23.88
C PHE A 188 -13.06 10.73 -23.36
N GLY A 189 -13.17 9.71 -24.23
CA GLY A 189 -12.92 8.32 -23.88
C GLY A 189 -14.00 7.63 -23.04
N ILE A 190 -15.18 8.23 -22.84
CA ILE A 190 -16.34 7.55 -22.23
C ILE A 190 -17.02 6.71 -23.33
N GLN A 191 -17.34 5.46 -23.01
CA GLN A 191 -17.94 4.50 -23.95
C GLN A 191 -19.40 4.16 -23.57
N GLU A 192 -19.70 4.15 -22.28
CA GLU A 192 -21.04 3.88 -21.74
C GLU A 192 -21.18 4.48 -20.34
N LEU A 193 -22.43 4.61 -19.87
CA LEU A 193 -22.71 5.08 -18.52
C LEU A 193 -22.29 4.02 -17.50
N CYS A 194 -21.63 4.48 -16.44
CA CYS A 194 -21.24 3.60 -15.34
C CYS A 194 -22.48 3.03 -14.63
N THR A 195 -22.64 1.72 -14.68
CA THR A 195 -23.80 1.03 -14.09
C THR A 195 -23.88 1.22 -12.56
N PHE A 196 -22.73 1.43 -11.89
CA PHE A 196 -22.65 1.64 -10.45
C PHE A 196 -23.20 3.01 -10.00
N ASN A 197 -23.41 3.97 -10.92
CA ASN A 197 -24.06 5.24 -10.60
C ASN A 197 -25.53 5.07 -10.12
N LYS A 198 -26.08 3.87 -10.22
CA LYS A 198 -27.40 3.51 -9.67
C LYS A 198 -27.40 3.35 -8.14
N ILE A 199 -26.22 3.28 -7.50
CA ILE A 199 -26.08 3.19 -6.04
C ILE A 199 -26.16 4.61 -5.46
N PRO A 200 -27.07 4.92 -4.51
CA PRO A 200 -27.41 6.30 -4.18
C PRO A 200 -26.23 7.19 -3.73
N ALA A 201 -25.34 6.70 -2.87
CA ALA A 201 -24.17 7.45 -2.39
C ALA A 201 -22.94 7.35 -3.32
N PHE A 202 -23.04 6.67 -4.46
CA PHE A 202 -21.93 6.50 -5.38
C PHE A 202 -22.21 7.15 -6.73
N HIS A 203 -21.30 8.03 -7.14
CA HIS A 203 -21.21 8.46 -8.52
C HIS A 203 -19.76 8.36 -9.00
N LEU A 204 -19.56 7.79 -10.19
CA LEU A 204 -18.24 7.52 -10.76
C LEU A 204 -17.27 8.71 -10.64
N LEU A 205 -17.73 9.91 -11.01
CA LEU A 205 -16.87 11.11 -11.05
C LEU A 205 -16.55 11.68 -9.66
N THR A 206 -17.38 11.41 -8.65
CA THR A 206 -17.13 11.82 -7.27
C THR A 206 -16.27 10.80 -6.53
N ASN A 207 -16.53 9.51 -6.76
CA ASN A 207 -15.97 8.34 -6.08
C ASN A 207 -14.84 7.66 -6.87
N ILE A 208 -14.23 8.38 -7.81
CA ILE A 208 -13.12 7.86 -8.61
C ILE A 208 -11.89 7.61 -7.73
N SER A 209 -11.20 6.50 -7.99
CA SER A 209 -10.00 6.07 -7.28
C SER A 209 -8.80 5.93 -8.22
N ILE A 210 -7.64 5.71 -7.61
CA ILE A 210 -6.38 5.37 -8.26
C ILE A 210 -5.79 4.16 -7.55
N ASP A 211 -4.77 3.54 -8.16
CA ASP A 211 -4.02 2.48 -7.51
C ASP A 211 -2.51 2.77 -7.55
N PRO A 212 -1.93 3.22 -6.43
CA PRO A 212 -0.49 3.44 -6.32
C PRO A 212 0.36 2.21 -6.65
N MET A 213 -0.14 0.98 -6.47
CA MET A 213 0.61 -0.21 -6.84
C MET A 213 0.81 -0.26 -8.35
N HIS A 214 -0.27 -0.21 -9.13
CA HIS A 214 -0.20 -0.27 -10.58
C HIS A 214 0.34 1.01 -11.22
N ASP A 215 -0.03 2.19 -10.72
CA ASP A 215 0.38 3.47 -11.28
C ASP A 215 1.85 3.78 -10.99
N LEU A 216 2.27 3.62 -9.74
CA LEU A 216 3.60 4.04 -9.28
C LEU A 216 4.59 2.88 -9.29
N LEU A 217 4.34 1.78 -8.57
CA LEU A 217 5.32 0.69 -8.42
C LEU A 217 5.47 -0.13 -9.71
N GLU A 218 4.38 -0.68 -10.25
CA GLU A 218 4.40 -1.43 -11.51
C GLU A 218 4.33 -0.54 -12.77
N GLY A 219 4.34 0.76 -12.56
CA GLY A 219 4.23 1.76 -13.59
C GLY A 219 5.46 2.62 -13.67
N VAL A 220 5.34 3.82 -13.10
CA VAL A 220 6.36 4.86 -13.12
C VAL A 220 7.74 4.31 -12.70
N CYS A 221 7.83 3.64 -11.55
CA CYS A 221 9.10 3.09 -11.04
C CYS A 221 9.69 2.04 -11.99
N ARG A 222 8.86 1.14 -12.52
CA ARG A 222 9.27 0.10 -13.48
C ARG A 222 9.95 0.67 -14.72
N TYR A 223 9.43 1.77 -15.28
CA TYR A 223 10.06 2.42 -16.44
C TYR A 223 11.28 3.25 -16.05
N ASP A 224 11.16 4.05 -14.99
CA ASP A 224 12.15 5.08 -14.73
C ASP A 224 13.39 4.55 -14.03
N MET A 225 13.25 3.58 -13.12
CA MET A 225 14.40 2.85 -12.57
C MET A 225 15.18 2.14 -13.68
N GLY A 226 14.50 1.60 -14.69
CA GLY A 226 15.14 0.95 -15.84
C GLY A 226 15.99 1.92 -16.66
N LYS A 227 15.47 3.13 -16.92
CA LYS A 227 16.24 4.18 -17.60
C LYS A 227 17.41 4.69 -16.75
N ILE A 228 17.21 4.87 -15.44
CA ILE A 228 18.24 5.31 -14.50
C ILE A 228 19.38 4.28 -14.46
N PHE A 229 19.06 2.99 -14.36
CA PHE A 229 20.09 1.93 -14.38
C PHE A 229 20.84 1.88 -15.70
N ASN A 230 20.13 1.96 -16.83
CA ASN A 230 20.80 2.01 -18.12
C ASN A 230 21.76 3.20 -18.22
N ASN A 231 21.39 4.36 -17.69
CA ASN A 231 22.28 5.52 -17.67
C ASN A 231 23.52 5.25 -16.80
N PHE A 232 23.36 4.81 -15.54
CA PHE A 232 24.49 4.58 -14.63
C PHE A 232 25.41 3.44 -15.07
N ILE A 233 24.88 2.40 -15.73
CA ILE A 233 25.65 1.23 -16.13
C ILE A 233 26.28 1.42 -17.52
N ASN A 234 25.50 1.89 -18.51
CA ASN A 234 25.95 1.88 -19.90
C ASN A 234 26.47 3.25 -20.39
N VAL A 235 25.98 4.37 -19.83
CA VAL A 235 26.34 5.73 -20.27
C VAL A 235 27.43 6.32 -19.38
N GLU A 236 27.11 6.52 -18.09
CA GLU A 236 28.04 7.10 -17.11
C GLU A 236 29.04 6.08 -16.55
N LYS A 237 28.71 4.79 -16.64
CA LYS A 237 29.57 3.65 -16.27
C LYS A 237 30.11 3.71 -14.83
N PHE A 238 29.29 4.16 -13.88
CA PHE A 238 29.67 4.21 -12.46
C PHE A 238 29.84 2.82 -11.83
N PHE A 239 29.11 1.82 -12.31
CA PHE A 239 29.20 0.44 -11.86
C PHE A 239 28.66 -0.53 -12.91
N THR A 240 28.89 -1.83 -12.74
CA THR A 240 28.39 -2.88 -13.64
C THR A 240 27.11 -3.54 -13.12
N LEU A 241 26.31 -4.15 -13.99
CA LEU A 241 25.13 -4.92 -13.57
C LEU A 241 25.49 -6.03 -12.58
N GLN A 242 26.63 -6.70 -12.79
CA GLN A 242 27.14 -7.72 -11.87
C GLN A 242 27.44 -7.13 -10.49
N HIS A 243 28.04 -5.95 -10.42
CA HIS A 243 28.28 -5.26 -9.16
C HIS A 243 26.97 -4.97 -8.40
N LEU A 244 25.95 -4.47 -9.10
CA LEU A 244 24.63 -4.22 -8.50
C LEU A 244 23.98 -5.52 -7.99
N ASN A 245 23.99 -6.57 -8.81
CA ASN A 245 23.43 -7.87 -8.42
C ASN A 245 24.15 -8.47 -7.20
N ASN A 246 25.47 -8.32 -7.10
CA ASN A 246 26.24 -8.76 -5.94
C ASN A 246 25.88 -7.96 -4.67
N ARG A 247 25.61 -6.66 -4.78
CA ARG A 247 25.15 -5.86 -3.64
C ARG A 247 23.73 -6.24 -3.23
N LEU A 248 22.84 -6.50 -4.19
CA LEU A 248 21.47 -6.95 -3.93
C LEU A 248 21.41 -8.31 -3.22
N SER A 249 22.26 -9.26 -3.63
CA SER A 249 22.31 -10.60 -3.01
C SER A 249 22.81 -10.58 -1.58
N ASN A 250 23.73 -9.66 -1.26
CA ASN A 250 24.37 -9.54 0.06
C ASN A 250 23.75 -8.46 0.95
N TYR A 251 22.67 -7.80 0.51
CA TYR A 251 22.04 -6.74 1.28
C TYR A 251 21.38 -7.33 2.53
N GLU A 252 21.76 -6.83 3.71
CA GLU A 252 21.15 -7.22 4.98
C GLU A 252 19.67 -6.86 5.02
N ARG A 253 18.85 -7.76 5.56
CA ARG A 253 17.39 -7.64 5.58
C ARG A 253 16.85 -8.07 6.91
N ILE A 254 15.68 -7.55 7.24
CA ILE A 254 14.89 -8.05 8.36
C ILE A 254 14.49 -9.48 8.01
N SER A 255 14.65 -10.43 8.93
CA SER A 255 14.42 -11.86 8.67
C SER A 255 13.02 -12.20 8.14
N CYS A 256 12.03 -11.34 8.39
CA CYS A 256 10.66 -11.51 7.89
C CYS A 256 10.41 -10.90 6.50
N ASP A 257 11.36 -10.15 5.92
CA ASP A 257 11.22 -9.59 4.58
C ASP A 257 11.45 -10.67 3.52
N LYS A 258 10.34 -11.20 3.00
CA LYS A 258 10.35 -12.23 1.95
C LYS A 258 10.62 -11.65 0.56
N ASN A 259 10.70 -10.32 0.41
CA ASN A 259 10.89 -9.67 -0.87
C ASN A 259 12.37 -9.73 -1.27
N ILE A 260 12.79 -10.89 -1.76
CA ILE A 260 14.09 -11.05 -2.39
C ILE A 260 14.01 -10.43 -3.77
N ILE A 261 14.70 -9.30 -4.00
CA ILE A 261 14.82 -8.79 -5.36
C ILE A 261 15.49 -9.88 -6.21
N PRO A 262 14.84 -10.35 -7.29
CA PRO A 262 15.46 -11.30 -8.19
C PRO A 262 16.67 -10.65 -8.89
N ILE A 263 17.66 -11.46 -9.24
CA ILE A 263 18.80 -11.02 -10.03
C ILE A 263 18.29 -10.29 -11.28
N LEU A 264 18.69 -9.03 -11.42
CA LEU A 264 18.29 -8.20 -12.55
C LEU A 264 18.97 -8.72 -13.81
N GLN A 265 18.16 -9.00 -14.83
CA GLN A 265 18.62 -9.54 -16.10
C GLN A 265 19.20 -8.44 -16.99
N VAL A 266 20.13 -8.81 -17.88
CA VAL A 266 20.71 -7.89 -18.86
C VAL A 266 19.63 -7.23 -19.73
N ASP A 267 18.60 -7.99 -20.08
CA ASP A 267 17.47 -7.50 -20.86
C ASP A 267 16.67 -6.41 -20.15
N SER A 268 16.61 -6.42 -18.81
CA SER A 268 15.97 -5.35 -18.04
C SER A 268 16.68 -4.01 -18.23
N ILE A 269 18.01 -4.05 -18.33
CA ILE A 269 18.84 -2.85 -18.56
C ILE A 269 18.73 -2.41 -20.02
N LYS A 270 18.88 -3.34 -20.98
CA LYS A 270 18.76 -3.05 -22.42
C LYS A 270 17.41 -2.45 -22.77
N ASN A 271 16.32 -3.04 -22.27
CA ASN A 271 14.96 -2.59 -22.54
C ASN A 271 14.55 -1.38 -21.68
N LYS A 272 15.42 -0.92 -20.77
CA LYS A 272 15.16 0.18 -19.83
C LYS A 272 13.85 -0.05 -19.05
N LEU A 273 13.63 -1.29 -18.61
CA LEU A 273 12.39 -1.75 -18.01
C LEU A 273 12.66 -2.81 -16.93
N ILE A 274 12.32 -2.49 -15.69
CA ILE A 274 12.52 -3.41 -14.55
C ILE A 274 11.24 -4.17 -14.27
N ILE A 275 11.23 -5.46 -14.59
CA ILE A 275 10.08 -6.35 -14.37
C ILE A 275 10.32 -7.16 -13.10
N VAL A 276 9.81 -6.64 -12.00
CA VAL A 276 9.72 -7.30 -10.69
C VAL A 276 8.32 -7.04 -10.12
N SER A 277 7.95 -7.75 -9.05
CA SER A 277 6.70 -7.51 -8.33
C SER A 277 6.68 -6.12 -7.69
N ALA A 278 5.48 -5.61 -7.38
CA ALA A 278 5.34 -4.32 -6.72
C ALA A 278 6.08 -4.22 -5.38
N SER A 279 6.10 -5.28 -4.57
CA SER A 279 6.79 -5.29 -3.28
C SER A 279 8.32 -5.31 -3.43
N GLU A 280 8.84 -6.05 -4.41
CA GLU A 280 10.27 -6.02 -4.77
C GLU A 280 10.69 -4.66 -5.32
N MET A 281 9.85 -4.01 -6.14
CA MET A 281 10.10 -2.66 -6.64
C MET A 281 10.11 -1.64 -5.50
N LEU A 282 9.18 -1.74 -4.56
CA LEU A 282 9.14 -0.86 -3.39
C LEU A 282 10.40 -0.99 -2.56
N PHE A 283 10.85 -2.23 -2.31
CA PHE A 283 12.11 -2.50 -1.63
C PHE A 283 13.29 -1.89 -2.39
N LEU A 284 13.34 -2.10 -3.72
CA LEU A 284 14.41 -1.56 -4.57
C LEU A 284 14.48 -0.04 -4.47
N VAL A 285 13.37 0.66 -4.71
CA VAL A 285 13.35 2.13 -4.70
C VAL A 285 13.74 2.69 -3.33
N ASN A 286 13.28 2.07 -2.24
CA ASN A 286 13.58 2.57 -0.89
C ASN A 286 15.05 2.38 -0.48
N ASN A 287 15.68 1.28 -0.91
CA ASN A 287 17.03 0.89 -0.49
C ASN A 287 18.12 1.18 -1.53
N PHE A 288 17.77 1.57 -2.75
CA PHE A 288 18.74 1.83 -3.82
C PHE A 288 19.78 2.90 -3.45
N CYS A 289 19.39 3.86 -2.61
CA CYS A 289 20.26 4.89 -2.05
C CYS A 289 21.44 4.31 -1.25
N LEU A 290 21.19 3.30 -0.42
CA LEU A 290 22.24 2.61 0.35
C LEU A 290 22.96 1.56 -0.49
N LEU A 291 22.28 0.96 -1.47
CA LEU A 291 22.88 -0.03 -2.35
C LEU A 291 23.97 0.55 -3.25
N ILE A 292 23.84 1.78 -3.76
CA ILE A 292 24.82 2.32 -4.71
C ILE A 292 25.19 3.79 -4.50
N GLY A 293 24.59 4.48 -3.54
CA GLY A 293 24.72 5.94 -3.42
C GLY A 293 26.18 6.39 -3.30
N ASN A 294 27.05 5.61 -2.66
CA ASN A 294 28.48 5.91 -2.56
C ASN A 294 29.24 5.86 -3.90
N LEU A 295 28.67 5.23 -4.93
CA LEU A 295 29.27 5.15 -6.27
C LEU A 295 28.81 6.29 -7.18
N ILE A 296 27.80 7.05 -6.76
CA ILE A 296 27.17 8.09 -7.57
C ILE A 296 27.69 9.46 -7.16
N PRO A 297 28.21 10.28 -8.10
CA PRO A 297 28.64 11.64 -7.80
C PRO A 297 27.54 12.51 -7.20
N ILE A 298 27.92 13.34 -6.23
CA ILE A 298 27.05 14.38 -5.67
C ILE A 298 26.58 15.30 -6.81
N LYS A 299 25.32 15.77 -6.75
CA LYS A 299 24.65 16.60 -7.79
C LYS A 299 24.39 15.91 -9.14
N ASN A 300 24.58 14.59 -9.28
CA ASN A 300 24.16 13.88 -10.49
C ASN A 300 22.65 14.07 -10.76
N LYS A 301 22.28 14.40 -12.01
CA LYS A 301 20.90 14.75 -12.37
C LYS A 301 19.95 13.53 -12.35
N PHE A 302 20.41 12.35 -12.77
CA PHE A 302 19.63 11.11 -12.71
C PHE A 302 19.47 10.62 -11.27
N TRP A 303 20.48 10.85 -10.42
CA TRP A 303 20.36 10.62 -8.98
C TRP A 303 19.30 11.52 -8.36
N LYS A 304 19.31 12.83 -8.69
CA LYS A 304 18.27 13.76 -8.25
C LYS A 304 16.87 13.31 -8.68
N LEU A 305 16.73 12.76 -9.89
CA LEU A 305 15.47 12.20 -10.36
C LEU A 305 15.03 11.00 -9.51
N TYR A 306 15.94 10.06 -9.23
CA TYR A 306 15.70 8.95 -8.32
C TYR A 306 15.27 9.42 -6.92
N LEU A 307 15.97 10.40 -6.33
CA LEU A 307 15.65 10.93 -5.01
C LEU A 307 14.24 11.54 -4.96
N LEU A 308 13.83 12.26 -6.02
CA LEU A 308 12.46 12.77 -6.13
C LEU A 308 11.43 11.64 -6.25
N LEU A 309 11.69 10.63 -7.08
CA LEU A 309 10.84 9.45 -7.20
C LEU A 309 10.68 8.71 -5.86
N ARG A 310 11.79 8.53 -5.13
CA ARG A 310 11.79 7.90 -3.79
C ARG A 310 10.97 8.72 -2.79
N LYS A 311 11.02 10.05 -2.83
CA LYS A 311 10.17 10.91 -1.98
C LYS A 311 8.69 10.75 -2.29
N ILE A 312 8.32 10.64 -3.57
CA ILE A 312 6.94 10.36 -4.01
C ILE A 312 6.49 8.99 -3.48
N VAL A 313 7.29 7.94 -3.69
CA VAL A 313 7.02 6.58 -3.22
C VAL A 313 6.87 6.53 -1.70
N TYR A 314 7.75 7.21 -0.97
CA TYR A 314 7.68 7.24 0.49
C TYR A 314 6.36 7.84 1.00
N ILE A 315 5.96 9.00 0.47
CA ILE A 315 4.69 9.63 0.89
C ILE A 315 3.49 8.75 0.55
N THR A 316 3.52 8.05 -0.59
CA THR A 316 2.41 7.17 -1.00
C THR A 316 2.19 5.99 -0.06
N ILE A 317 3.22 5.52 0.64
CA ILE A 317 3.16 4.38 1.56
C ILE A 317 3.02 4.78 3.04
N LEU A 318 2.88 6.07 3.34
CA LEU A 318 2.68 6.53 4.71
C LEU A 318 1.35 6.04 5.27
N ASP A 319 1.35 5.66 6.54
CA ASP A 319 0.15 5.26 7.27
C ASP A 319 -0.67 6.48 7.74
N THR A 320 -0.02 7.64 7.86
CA THR A 320 -0.63 8.89 8.30
C THR A 320 -0.06 10.07 7.50
N LEU A 321 -0.91 11.05 7.18
CA LEU A 321 -0.55 12.21 6.37
C LEU A 321 -0.95 13.50 7.07
N THR A 322 -0.23 14.58 6.80
CA THR A 322 -0.62 15.95 7.19
C THR A 322 -0.91 16.79 5.95
N LEU A 323 -1.52 17.96 6.13
CA LEU A 323 -1.69 18.94 5.06
C LEU A 323 -0.35 19.31 4.41
N ASN A 324 0.70 19.47 5.21
CA ASN A 324 2.06 19.74 4.71
C ASN A 324 2.59 18.59 3.85
N THR A 325 2.39 17.34 4.29
CA THR A 325 2.82 16.17 3.53
C THR A 325 2.13 16.09 2.16
N ARG A 326 0.84 16.45 2.09
CA ARG A 326 0.10 16.57 0.82
C ARG A 326 0.73 17.60 -0.12
N HIS A 327 1.02 18.81 0.37
CA HIS A 327 1.65 19.86 -0.43
C HIS A 327 3.06 19.47 -0.89
N LEU A 328 3.84 18.82 -0.02
CA LEU A 328 5.16 18.30 -0.38
C LEU A 328 5.08 17.27 -1.51
N LEU A 329 4.11 16.36 -1.46
CA LEU A 329 3.90 15.39 -2.55
C LEU A 329 3.67 16.08 -3.88
N GLU A 330 2.80 17.08 -3.92
CA GLU A 330 2.52 17.86 -5.13
C GLU A 330 3.77 18.54 -5.68
N ILE A 331 4.54 19.20 -4.82
CA ILE A 331 5.82 19.83 -5.20
C ILE A 331 6.81 18.79 -5.74
N TYR A 332 6.93 17.62 -5.09
CA TYR A 332 7.83 16.57 -5.55
C TYR A 332 7.40 15.98 -6.89
N ILE A 333 6.10 15.77 -7.11
CA ILE A 333 5.56 15.31 -8.40
C ILE A 333 5.87 16.32 -9.51
N ILE A 334 5.63 17.61 -9.27
CA ILE A 334 5.92 18.66 -10.26
C ILE A 334 7.42 18.68 -10.61
N LYS A 335 8.29 18.67 -9.59
CA LYS A 335 9.76 18.67 -9.78
C LYS A 335 10.22 17.42 -10.52
N TYR A 336 9.68 16.27 -10.14
CA TYR A 336 9.99 14.97 -10.73
C TYR A 336 9.59 14.91 -12.21
N LEU A 337 8.34 15.25 -12.55
CA LEU A 337 7.86 15.16 -13.93
C LEU A 337 8.59 16.13 -14.85
N LYS A 338 8.86 17.37 -14.40
CA LYS A 338 9.68 18.34 -15.15
C LYS A 338 11.09 17.81 -15.40
N LEU A 339 11.74 17.26 -14.38
CA LEU A 339 13.09 16.72 -14.51
C LEU A 339 13.11 15.46 -15.39
N HIS A 340 12.12 14.58 -15.29
CA HIS A 340 11.97 13.40 -16.13
C HIS A 340 11.89 13.76 -17.61
N VAL A 341 11.01 14.71 -17.97
CA VAL A 341 10.85 15.14 -19.38
C VAL A 341 12.14 15.79 -19.90
N ASN A 342 12.81 16.59 -19.07
CA ASN A 342 14.09 17.21 -19.43
C ASN A 342 15.20 16.17 -19.68
N LEU A 343 15.35 15.17 -18.80
CA LEU A 343 16.46 14.21 -18.87
C LEU A 343 16.30 13.14 -19.94
N PHE A 344 15.06 12.72 -20.21
CA PHE A 344 14.83 11.62 -21.15
C PHE A 344 14.29 12.07 -22.50
N GLU A 345 14.08 13.39 -22.69
CA GLU A 345 13.48 13.98 -23.91
C GLU A 345 12.21 13.25 -24.37
N ASN A 346 11.49 12.66 -23.41
CA ASN A 346 10.41 11.72 -23.65
C ASN A 346 9.09 12.27 -23.13
N GLN A 347 8.02 11.86 -23.80
CA GLN A 347 6.66 12.18 -23.42
C GLN A 347 6.23 11.42 -22.15
N LEU A 348 5.44 12.06 -21.29
CA LEU A 348 4.88 11.41 -20.10
C LEU A 348 3.89 10.32 -20.49
N LYS A 349 4.04 9.11 -19.91
CA LYS A 349 3.06 8.03 -20.09
C LYS A 349 1.79 8.29 -19.25
N PRO A 350 0.64 7.66 -19.57
CA PRO A 350 -0.59 7.78 -18.78
C PRO A 350 -0.39 7.57 -17.27
N LYS A 351 0.45 6.61 -16.87
CA LYS A 351 0.76 6.36 -15.45
C LYS A 351 1.50 7.53 -14.77
N HIS A 352 2.31 8.30 -15.49
CA HIS A 352 2.91 9.53 -14.96
C HIS A 352 1.87 10.63 -14.78
N HIS A 353 0.94 10.74 -15.73
CA HIS A 353 -0.17 11.68 -15.64
C HIS A 353 -1.05 11.39 -14.40
N ASN A 354 -1.32 10.13 -14.08
CA ASN A 354 -2.08 9.76 -12.87
C ASN A 354 -1.49 10.37 -11.58
N LEU A 355 -0.17 10.59 -11.50
CA LEU A 355 0.48 11.17 -10.33
C LEU A 355 -0.05 12.57 -10.01
N ILE A 356 -0.35 13.41 -11.01
CA ILE A 356 -0.77 14.79 -10.74
C ILE A 356 -2.08 14.85 -9.93
N HIS A 357 -2.89 13.80 -10.00
CA HIS A 357 -4.15 13.67 -9.27
C HIS A 357 -3.95 13.25 -7.80
N TYR A 358 -2.77 12.77 -7.40
CA TYR A 358 -2.54 12.17 -6.08
C TYR A 358 -2.83 13.13 -4.92
N SER A 359 -2.46 14.41 -5.06
CA SER A 359 -2.70 15.45 -4.03
C SER A 359 -4.19 15.54 -3.68
N ARG A 360 -5.07 15.65 -4.69
CA ARG A 360 -6.52 15.73 -4.51
C ARG A 360 -7.13 14.39 -4.05
N ILE A 361 -6.59 13.25 -4.49
CA ILE A 361 -7.05 11.94 -4.00
C ILE A 361 -6.74 11.77 -2.50
N ILE A 362 -5.59 12.24 -2.01
CA ILE A 362 -5.27 12.23 -0.58
C ILE A 362 -6.31 13.01 0.23
N GLU A 363 -6.74 14.17 -0.27
CA GLU A 363 -7.77 14.95 0.40
C GLU A 363 -9.11 14.19 0.45
N LYS A 364 -9.45 13.47 -0.63
CA LYS A 364 -10.67 12.68 -0.71
C LYS A 364 -10.67 11.47 0.21
N TYR A 365 -9.61 10.66 0.20
CA TYR A 365 -9.62 9.33 0.82
C TYR A 365 -8.59 9.15 1.96
N GLY A 366 -7.73 10.13 2.21
CA GLY A 366 -6.62 10.01 3.15
C GLY A 366 -5.43 9.23 2.58
N PRO A 367 -4.71 8.43 3.41
CA PRO A 367 -3.49 7.74 3.01
C PRO A 367 -3.65 6.85 1.77
N LEU A 368 -2.84 7.11 0.72
CA LEU A 368 -2.89 6.40 -0.56
C LEU A 368 -2.57 4.90 -0.44
N LYS A 369 -1.79 4.50 0.57
CA LYS A 369 -1.52 3.10 0.90
C LYS A 369 -2.81 2.27 1.01
N ASN A 370 -3.88 2.87 1.54
CA ASN A 370 -5.17 2.20 1.74
C ASN A 370 -5.97 2.01 0.43
N LEU A 371 -5.54 2.65 -0.66
CA LEU A 371 -6.11 2.49 -2.00
C LEU A 371 -5.37 1.43 -2.84
N SER A 372 -4.28 0.86 -2.32
CA SER A 372 -3.43 -0.07 -3.05
C SER A 372 -4.12 -1.41 -3.30
N CYS A 373 -4.00 -1.93 -4.53
CA CYS A 373 -4.56 -3.24 -4.88
C CYS A 373 -3.77 -4.46 -4.36
N MET A 374 -2.62 -4.25 -3.70
CA MET A 374 -1.68 -5.33 -3.32
C MET A 374 -2.32 -6.45 -2.48
N ARG A 375 -3.25 -6.11 -1.57
CA ARG A 375 -3.94 -7.10 -0.74
C ARG A 375 -4.99 -7.90 -1.53
N PHE A 376 -5.66 -7.26 -2.48
CA PHE A 376 -6.61 -7.92 -3.36
C PHE A 376 -5.92 -8.88 -4.34
N GLU A 377 -4.76 -8.50 -4.88
CA GLU A 377 -3.94 -9.43 -5.67
C GLU A 377 -3.44 -10.62 -4.85
N ALA A 378 -3.01 -10.38 -3.61
CA ALA A 378 -2.66 -11.46 -2.70
C ALA A 378 -3.85 -12.41 -2.43
N LYS A 379 -5.09 -11.88 -2.41
CA LYS A 379 -6.31 -12.70 -2.29
C LYS A 379 -6.51 -13.61 -3.51
N HIS A 380 -6.16 -13.19 -4.73
CA HIS A 380 -6.25 -14.04 -5.92
C HIS A 380 -5.41 -15.31 -5.83
N LYS A 381 -4.31 -15.32 -5.06
CA LYS A 381 -3.52 -16.54 -4.83
C LYS A 381 -4.37 -17.69 -4.28
N GLN A 382 -5.40 -17.38 -3.48
CA GLN A 382 -6.36 -18.38 -2.98
C GLN A 382 -7.18 -18.99 -4.12
N ILE A 383 -7.74 -18.17 -5.02
CA ILE A 383 -8.50 -18.61 -6.20
C ILE A 383 -7.62 -19.48 -7.11
N ILE A 384 -6.40 -19.02 -7.40
CA ILE A 384 -5.45 -19.73 -8.27
C ILE A 384 -5.04 -21.06 -7.64
N ALA A 385 -4.81 -21.10 -6.32
CA ALA A 385 -4.50 -22.35 -5.63
C ALA A 385 -5.67 -23.35 -5.72
N TYR A 386 -6.90 -22.88 -5.55
CA TYR A 386 -8.09 -23.71 -5.71
C TYR A 386 -8.23 -24.24 -7.13
N SER A 387 -8.06 -23.40 -8.15
CA SER A 387 -8.20 -23.82 -9.55
C SER A 387 -7.18 -24.90 -9.95
N LYS A 388 -5.94 -24.83 -9.42
CA LYS A 388 -4.90 -25.83 -9.66
C LYS A 388 -5.24 -27.21 -9.09
N THR A 389 -5.91 -27.26 -7.94
CA THR A 389 -6.29 -28.53 -7.28
C THR A 389 -7.57 -29.15 -7.82
N MET A 390 -8.29 -28.44 -8.68
CA MET A 390 -9.59 -28.85 -9.19
C MET A 390 -9.47 -29.61 -10.51
N SER A 391 -10.01 -30.83 -10.54
CA SER A 391 -10.06 -31.68 -11.74
C SER A 391 -11.20 -31.33 -12.70
N SER A 392 -12.38 -30.95 -12.17
CA SER A 392 -13.53 -30.55 -13.00
C SER A 392 -13.50 -29.07 -13.39
N ARG A 393 -13.74 -28.78 -14.68
CA ARG A 393 -13.77 -27.43 -15.25
C ARG A 393 -15.12 -27.00 -15.81
N THR A 394 -16.16 -27.83 -15.68
CA THR A 394 -17.51 -27.59 -16.25
C THR A 394 -18.11 -26.26 -15.78
N ASN A 395 -18.05 -25.97 -14.48
CA ASN A 395 -18.42 -24.67 -13.92
C ASN A 395 -17.39 -24.21 -12.88
N ILE A 396 -16.26 -23.73 -13.40
CA ILE A 396 -15.14 -23.28 -12.57
C ILE A 396 -15.53 -22.11 -11.65
N SER A 397 -16.34 -21.15 -12.14
CA SER A 397 -16.78 -20.00 -11.36
C SER A 397 -17.60 -20.41 -10.14
N TYR A 398 -18.58 -21.30 -10.32
CA TYR A 398 -19.38 -21.84 -9.22
C TYR A 398 -18.51 -22.57 -8.20
N SER A 399 -17.63 -23.45 -8.66
CA SER A 399 -16.84 -24.28 -7.78
C SER A 399 -15.83 -23.48 -6.95
N LEU A 400 -15.19 -22.47 -7.57
CA LEU A 400 -14.32 -21.53 -6.88
C LEU A 400 -15.09 -20.72 -5.84
N ALA A 401 -16.27 -20.22 -6.20
CA ALA A 401 -17.14 -19.50 -5.28
C ALA A 401 -17.54 -20.38 -4.09
N LEU A 402 -17.98 -21.63 -4.33
CA LEU A 402 -18.34 -22.58 -3.28
C LEU A 402 -17.18 -22.83 -2.31
N LYS A 403 -15.96 -23.08 -2.81
CA LYS A 403 -14.79 -23.31 -1.97
C LYS A 403 -14.41 -22.08 -1.14
N HIS A 404 -14.56 -20.88 -1.71
CA HIS A 404 -14.42 -19.62 -0.96
C HIS A 404 -15.47 -19.49 0.15
N GLN A 405 -16.73 -19.80 -0.15
CA GLN A 405 -17.82 -19.74 0.83
C GLN A 405 -17.66 -20.76 1.95
N MET A 406 -17.20 -21.99 1.66
CA MET A 406 -16.93 -23.00 2.70
C MET A 406 -15.89 -22.50 3.72
N LYS A 407 -14.84 -21.81 3.27
CA LYS A 407 -13.85 -21.20 4.18
C LYS A 407 -14.46 -20.10 5.04
N LEU A 408 -15.36 -19.30 4.48
CA LEU A 408 -16.07 -18.26 5.23
C LEU A 408 -17.04 -18.88 6.25
N CYS A 409 -17.79 -19.90 5.88
CA CYS A 409 -18.65 -20.66 6.79
C CYS A 409 -17.86 -21.25 7.96
N TYR A 410 -16.69 -21.85 7.69
CA TYR A 410 -15.81 -22.36 8.74
C TYR A 410 -15.43 -21.28 9.74
N ARG A 411 -15.08 -20.08 9.27
CA ARG A 411 -14.77 -18.92 10.14
C ARG A 411 -15.97 -18.54 11.02
N PHE A 412 -17.17 -18.47 10.45
CA PHE A 412 -18.38 -18.15 11.23
C PHE A 412 -18.69 -19.21 12.27
N ILE A 413 -18.48 -20.50 11.97
CA ILE A 413 -18.64 -21.60 12.92
C ILE A 413 -17.63 -21.49 14.06
N CYS A 414 -16.38 -21.14 13.76
CA CYS A 414 -15.35 -20.93 14.80
C CYS A 414 -15.66 -19.74 15.71
N ASN A 415 -16.52 -18.81 15.24
CA ASN A 415 -16.91 -17.59 15.95
C ASN A 415 -15.70 -16.75 16.42
N GLU A 416 -14.62 -16.76 15.64
CA GLU A 416 -13.40 -16.01 15.94
C GLU A 416 -13.54 -14.57 15.42
N GLY A 417 -13.50 -13.61 16.35
CA GLY A 417 -13.54 -12.17 16.07
C GLY A 417 -12.18 -11.59 15.68
N PHE A 418 -11.96 -10.33 16.05
CA PHE A 418 -10.65 -9.69 15.94
C PHE A 418 -9.78 -10.15 17.12
N VAL A 419 -8.75 -10.95 16.84
CA VAL A 419 -7.83 -11.51 17.84
C VAL A 419 -6.50 -10.75 17.83
N ASN A 420 -5.92 -10.54 19.01
CA ASN A 420 -4.56 -10.06 19.16
C ASN A 420 -3.58 -11.11 18.60
N ARG A 421 -3.00 -10.82 17.43
CA ARG A 421 -2.12 -11.76 16.73
C ARG A 421 -0.70 -11.62 17.26
N ILE A 422 -0.41 -12.36 18.33
CA ILE A 422 0.91 -12.47 18.93
C ILE A 422 1.46 -13.88 18.68
N SER A 423 2.66 -13.98 18.13
CA SER A 423 3.44 -15.21 18.13
C SER A 423 4.87 -14.90 18.55
N HIS A 424 5.54 -15.85 19.19
CA HIS A 424 6.90 -15.64 19.70
C HIS A 424 7.75 -16.88 19.47
N GLY A 425 9.07 -16.67 19.54
CA GLY A 425 10.04 -17.75 19.47
C GLY A 425 10.23 -18.47 20.81
N THR A 426 11.40 -19.08 20.96
CA THR A 426 11.81 -19.76 22.18
C THR A 426 12.10 -18.75 23.29
N THR A 427 11.62 -19.06 24.50
CA THR A 427 11.90 -18.28 25.70
C THR A 427 13.40 -18.27 26.00
N THR A 428 13.98 -17.11 26.21
CA THR A 428 15.41 -16.92 26.55
C THR A 428 15.66 -16.80 28.06
N GLY A 429 14.60 -16.79 28.87
CA GLY A 429 14.66 -16.71 30.33
C GLY A 429 13.69 -15.66 30.87
N ASN A 430 13.82 -15.33 32.16
CA ASN A 430 13.11 -14.22 32.76
C ASN A 430 13.91 -12.93 32.60
N PHE A 431 13.22 -11.79 32.57
CA PHE A 431 13.91 -10.50 32.47
C PHE A 431 14.88 -10.24 33.62
N ASN A 432 14.54 -10.70 34.84
CA ASN A 432 15.36 -10.53 36.04
C ASN A 432 16.75 -11.17 35.93
N ASP A 433 16.93 -12.12 35.02
CA ASP A 433 18.19 -12.84 34.80
C ASP A 433 19.09 -12.14 33.77
N THR A 434 18.62 -11.04 33.15
CA THR A 434 19.36 -10.30 32.11
C THR A 434 20.33 -9.28 32.71
N LYS A 435 21.38 -8.93 31.96
CA LYS A 435 22.34 -7.88 32.39
C LYS A 435 21.66 -6.51 32.40
N GLU A 436 20.76 -6.29 31.47
CA GLU A 436 19.98 -5.07 31.28
C GLU A 436 19.08 -4.76 32.49
N TRP A 437 18.55 -5.78 33.16
CA TRP A 437 17.79 -5.61 34.41
C TRP A 437 18.58 -4.87 35.48
N LEU A 438 19.87 -5.18 35.65
CA LEU A 438 20.72 -4.52 36.65
C LEU A 438 20.85 -3.02 36.39
N CYS A 439 20.88 -2.60 35.13
CA CYS A 439 20.97 -1.20 34.72
C CYS A 439 19.64 -0.45 34.90
N LEU A 440 18.51 -1.16 34.76
CA LEU A 440 17.19 -0.55 34.66
C LEU A 440 16.37 -0.61 35.96
N LYS A 441 16.70 -1.50 36.89
CA LYS A 441 15.96 -1.70 38.15
C LYS A 441 15.75 -0.43 38.99
N SER A 442 16.63 0.58 38.84
CA SER A 442 16.54 1.85 39.58
C SER A 442 15.65 2.91 38.90
N THR A 443 15.37 2.75 37.61
CA THR A 443 14.85 3.83 36.75
C THR A 443 13.45 3.51 36.21
N ILE A 444 13.09 2.23 36.12
CA ILE A 444 11.79 1.84 35.58
C ILE A 444 10.69 2.00 36.65
N THR A 445 9.79 2.96 36.44
CA THR A 445 8.48 3.14 37.10
C THR A 445 7.38 2.28 36.46
N LEU A 446 7.70 1.06 36.05
CA LEU A 446 6.70 0.07 35.61
C LEU A 446 6.19 -0.61 36.88
N SER A 447 4.90 -0.43 37.14
CA SER A 447 4.15 -0.97 38.26
C SER A 447 4.46 -2.46 38.53
N GLU A 448 5.09 -2.73 39.67
CA GLU A 448 5.10 -3.94 40.55
C GLU A 448 5.13 -5.39 39.97
N ASN A 449 5.06 -5.65 38.67
CA ASN A 449 4.87 -7.01 38.12
C ASN A 449 6.03 -7.55 37.24
N TYR A 450 7.29 -7.24 37.58
CA TYR A 450 8.47 -7.74 36.83
C TYR A 450 8.63 -9.27 36.85
N LYS A 451 8.01 -9.98 37.80
CA LYS A 451 8.07 -11.45 37.87
C LYS A 451 7.38 -12.17 36.70
N ASN A 452 6.54 -11.48 35.93
CA ASN A 452 5.72 -12.09 34.89
C ASN A 452 6.20 -11.80 33.47
N PHE A 453 7.38 -11.17 33.33
CA PHE A 453 7.96 -10.89 32.01
C PHE A 453 8.85 -12.03 31.55
N GLN A 454 8.39 -12.71 30.50
CA GLN A 454 9.19 -13.69 29.79
C GLN A 454 9.93 -13.03 28.65
N CYS A 455 11.20 -13.39 28.48
CA CYS A 455 12.04 -12.90 27.39
C CYS A 455 12.03 -13.85 26.21
N PHE A 456 12.10 -13.31 24.99
CA PHE A 456 12.07 -14.09 23.75
C PHE A 456 13.17 -13.63 22.79
N ASN A 457 13.64 -14.54 21.94
CA ASN A 457 14.57 -14.19 20.85
C ASN A 457 13.90 -13.38 19.73
N TRP A 458 12.60 -13.60 19.51
CA TRP A 458 11.78 -12.82 18.61
C TRP A 458 10.31 -12.86 19.04
N ILE A 459 9.58 -11.81 18.66
CA ILE A 459 8.11 -11.73 18.80
C ILE A 459 7.51 -11.13 17.53
N GLN A 460 6.33 -11.56 17.16
CA GLN A 460 5.59 -11.08 15.99
C GLN A 460 4.21 -10.59 16.43
N LEU A 461 3.94 -9.32 16.14
CA LEU A 461 2.70 -8.63 16.49
C LEU A 461 2.00 -8.16 15.22
N TYR A 462 0.76 -8.59 15.02
CA TYR A 462 -0.08 -8.21 13.87
C TYR A 462 0.57 -8.41 12.49
N GLY A 463 1.62 -9.24 12.40
CA GLY A 463 2.38 -9.50 11.18
C GLY A 463 3.78 -8.87 11.15
N THR A 464 4.11 -7.98 12.08
CA THR A 464 5.44 -7.37 12.20
C THR A 464 6.30 -8.15 13.17
N LYS A 465 7.45 -8.63 12.69
CA LYS A 465 8.41 -9.39 13.49
C LYS A 465 9.48 -8.46 14.06
N TYR A 466 9.69 -8.58 15.37
CA TYR A 466 10.74 -7.93 16.14
C TYR A 466 11.72 -9.00 16.59
N GLU A 467 13.01 -8.74 16.42
CA GLU A 467 14.11 -9.64 16.80
C GLU A 467 15.19 -8.84 17.51
N ILE A 468 16.00 -9.52 18.30
CA ILE A 468 17.18 -8.92 18.92
C ILE A 468 18.07 -8.34 17.81
N ASN A 469 18.63 -7.16 18.05
CA ASN A 469 19.39 -6.32 17.11
C ASN A 469 18.57 -5.59 16.03
N ASN A 470 17.26 -5.83 15.88
CA ASN A 470 16.46 -4.96 15.02
C ASN A 470 16.44 -3.53 15.57
N ILE A 471 16.31 -2.56 14.68
CA ILE A 471 16.16 -1.16 15.08
C ILE A 471 14.69 -0.78 15.10
N ILE A 472 14.29 -0.03 16.13
CA ILE A 472 12.96 0.52 16.33
C ILE A 472 13.02 2.05 16.41
N ARG A 473 11.91 2.71 16.06
CA ARG A 473 11.78 4.17 16.18
C ARG A 473 11.09 4.54 17.49
N THR A 474 11.76 5.33 18.31
CA THR A 474 11.36 5.60 19.70
C THR A 474 10.90 7.06 19.85
N ASN A 475 10.27 7.39 20.97
CA ASN A 475 9.83 8.76 21.24
C ASN A 475 10.92 9.66 21.82
N LYS A 476 11.84 9.07 22.58
CA LYS A 476 12.81 9.84 23.36
C LYS A 476 13.98 10.24 22.50
N ILE A 477 14.02 11.53 22.20
CA ILE A 477 15.10 12.16 21.46
C ILE A 477 16.26 12.43 22.43
N ILE A 478 17.46 12.01 22.03
CA ILE A 478 18.72 12.39 22.66
C ILE A 478 19.27 13.63 21.93
N ASP A 479 19.86 14.56 22.67
CA ASP A 479 20.57 15.75 22.16
C ASP A 479 19.79 16.62 21.16
N ASN A 480 18.46 16.73 21.33
CA ASN A 480 17.57 17.50 20.44
C ASN A 480 17.62 17.07 18.95
N GLY A 481 18.02 15.83 18.66
CA GLY A 481 17.98 15.28 17.31
C GLY A 481 16.58 15.27 16.68
N PRO A 482 16.46 15.24 15.34
CA PRO A 482 15.14 15.29 14.67
C PRO A 482 14.35 13.97 14.84
N ILE A 483 15.03 12.88 15.14
CA ILE A 483 14.47 11.53 15.23
C ILE A 483 15.27 10.69 16.23
N ALA A 484 14.63 9.67 16.80
CA ALA A 484 15.26 8.73 17.72
C ALA A 484 15.12 7.28 17.24
N PHE A 485 16.19 6.52 17.41
CA PHE A 485 16.26 5.09 17.08
C PHE A 485 16.85 4.30 18.25
N GLY A 486 16.36 3.09 18.45
CA GLY A 486 16.86 2.16 19.45
C GLY A 486 17.17 0.79 18.85
N LYS A 487 18.33 0.22 19.18
CA LYS A 487 18.68 -1.17 18.87
C LYS A 487 18.11 -2.09 19.94
N ILE A 488 17.27 -3.05 19.58
CA ILE A 488 16.67 -3.98 20.54
C ILE A 488 17.75 -4.88 21.15
N ASN A 489 17.83 -4.89 22.48
CA ASN A 489 18.66 -5.80 23.28
C ASN A 489 17.82 -6.96 23.82
N VAL A 490 16.64 -6.67 24.38
CA VAL A 490 15.74 -7.66 25.01
C VAL A 490 14.31 -7.41 24.58
N ILE A 491 13.58 -8.49 24.30
CA ILE A 491 12.16 -8.49 23.99
C ILE A 491 11.42 -9.17 25.11
N MET A 492 10.41 -8.51 25.68
CA MET A 492 9.66 -9.01 26.82
C MET A 492 8.16 -9.07 26.49
N LEU A 493 7.49 -10.12 26.95
CA LEU A 493 6.04 -10.22 26.93
C LEU A 493 5.52 -10.30 28.37
N ASP A 494 4.60 -9.40 28.71
CA ASP A 494 3.81 -9.50 29.93
C ASP A 494 2.77 -10.61 29.74
N SER A 495 2.92 -11.71 30.48
CA SER A 495 2.03 -12.86 30.37
C SER A 495 0.59 -12.58 30.84
N ILE A 496 0.37 -11.51 31.63
CA ILE A 496 -0.95 -11.15 32.16
C ILE A 496 -1.67 -10.21 31.18
N ASN A 497 -1.00 -9.13 30.77
CA ASN A 497 -1.63 -8.10 29.95
C ASN A 497 -1.45 -8.34 28.45
N HIS A 498 -0.69 -9.37 28.05
CA HIS A 498 -0.30 -9.65 26.66
C HIS A 498 0.34 -8.45 25.95
N LYS A 499 1.09 -7.63 26.70
CA LYS A 499 1.78 -6.45 26.19
C LYS A 499 3.25 -6.73 25.95
N VAL A 500 3.76 -6.19 24.85
CA VAL A 500 5.16 -6.35 24.46
C VAL A 500 5.95 -5.11 24.82
N TYR A 501 7.13 -5.34 25.36
CA TYR A 501 8.10 -4.31 25.74
C TYR A 501 9.46 -4.62 25.12
N PHE A 502 10.18 -3.56 24.80
CA PHE A 502 11.53 -3.64 24.27
C PHE A 502 12.48 -2.92 25.21
N VAL A 503 13.54 -3.61 25.61
CA VAL A 503 14.74 -2.97 26.13
C VAL A 503 15.67 -2.73 24.97
N TYR A 504 16.13 -1.50 24.79
CA TYR A 504 16.94 -1.10 23.66
C TYR A 504 18.05 -0.14 24.06
N THR A 505 19.12 -0.16 23.27
CA THR A 505 20.22 0.80 23.36
C THR A 505 19.99 1.91 22.35
N HIS A 506 20.10 3.17 22.77
CA HIS A 506 19.86 4.32 21.89
C HIS A 506 20.95 4.55 20.85
N PHE A 507 20.55 5.07 19.70
CA PHE A 507 21.46 5.69 18.74
C PHE A 507 21.46 7.20 18.88
N LEU A 508 22.66 7.79 18.82
CA LEU A 508 22.84 9.20 18.55
C LEU A 508 22.76 9.41 17.03
N VAL A 509 21.93 10.35 16.59
CA VAL A 509 21.86 10.76 15.18
C VAL A 509 22.94 11.80 14.94
N ILE A 510 23.96 11.46 14.13
CA ILE A 510 25.08 12.35 13.83
C ILE A 510 24.64 13.38 12.78
N GLU A 511 24.17 12.90 11.62
CA GLU A 511 23.73 13.77 10.53
C GLU A 511 22.74 13.05 9.60
N TYR A 512 22.05 13.83 8.76
CA TYR A 512 21.23 13.30 7.69
C TYR A 512 21.93 13.49 6.34
N SER A 513 22.22 12.39 5.64
CA SER A 513 22.76 12.44 4.29
C SER A 513 21.62 12.53 3.28
N GLU A 514 21.42 13.71 2.67
CA GLU A 514 20.45 13.85 1.58
C GLU A 514 20.79 12.95 0.37
N HIS A 515 22.08 12.70 0.14
CA HIS A 515 22.56 11.89 -0.99
C HIS A 515 22.23 10.41 -0.81
N LEU A 516 22.38 9.88 0.40
CA LEU A 516 22.03 8.51 0.76
C LEU A 516 20.59 8.37 1.26
N THR A 517 19.89 9.48 1.51
CA THR A 517 18.57 9.54 2.16
C THR A 517 18.49 8.65 3.39
N ALA A 518 19.48 8.82 4.25
CA ALA A 518 19.71 8.00 5.43
C ALA A 518 20.33 8.85 6.54
N TYR A 519 20.02 8.48 7.79
CA TYR A 519 20.66 9.05 8.97
C TYR A 519 21.93 8.26 9.28
N GLU A 520 23.02 8.98 9.52
CA GLU A 520 24.23 8.44 10.12
C GLU A 520 24.05 8.33 11.64
N LEU A 521 24.39 7.18 12.20
CA LEU A 521 24.11 6.84 13.59
C LEU A 521 25.36 6.36 14.31
N GLU A 522 25.43 6.65 15.60
CA GLU A 522 26.42 6.08 16.53
C GLU A 522 25.70 5.42 17.72
N LEU A 523 26.11 4.21 18.07
CA LEU A 523 25.48 3.47 19.18
C LEU A 523 25.96 4.04 20.51
N THR A 524 25.03 4.47 21.35
CA THR A 524 25.34 4.99 22.67
C THR A 524 25.46 3.88 23.71
N LYS A 525 25.68 4.24 24.98
CA LYS A 525 25.58 3.33 26.13
C LYS A 525 24.25 3.45 26.87
N GLU A 526 23.36 4.34 26.43
CA GLU A 526 22.09 4.59 27.10
C GLU A 526 21.09 3.50 26.77
N ILE A 527 20.54 2.88 27.81
CA ILE A 527 19.57 1.80 27.70
C ILE A 527 18.22 2.30 28.22
N GLU A 528 17.15 1.95 27.53
CA GLU A 528 15.80 2.28 27.93
C GLU A 528 14.83 1.13 27.68
N CYS A 529 13.65 1.22 28.29
CA CYS A 529 12.56 0.27 28.12
C CYS A 529 11.30 1.01 27.68
N GLU A 530 10.65 0.56 26.59
CA GLU A 530 9.40 1.14 26.08
C GLU A 530 8.44 0.03 25.65
N SER A 531 7.13 0.25 25.81
CA SER A 531 6.12 -0.65 25.26
C SER A 531 6.04 -0.50 23.74
N GLN A 532 5.66 -1.57 23.04
CA GLN A 532 5.48 -1.53 21.59
C GLN A 532 4.43 -0.48 21.17
N ASP A 533 3.36 -0.33 21.94
CA ASP A 533 2.28 0.63 21.69
C ASP A 533 2.73 2.08 21.70
N ASN A 534 3.83 2.38 22.41
CA ASN A 534 4.36 3.73 22.51
C ASN A 534 5.33 4.07 21.37
N LEU A 535 5.82 3.10 20.60
CA LEU A 535 6.75 3.39 19.50
C LEU A 535 6.19 4.37 18.47
N LYS A 536 7.07 5.18 17.87
CA LYS A 536 6.68 6.17 16.84
C LYS A 536 6.11 5.53 15.58
N ASP A 537 6.60 4.34 15.23
CA ASP A 537 5.99 3.49 14.21
C ASP A 537 6.24 2.01 14.55
N TYR A 538 5.38 1.12 14.06
CA TYR A 538 5.46 -0.32 14.30
C TYR A 538 6.55 -1.02 13.48
N LYS A 539 7.28 -0.30 12.62
CA LYS A 539 8.21 -0.91 11.67
C LYS A 539 9.54 -1.16 12.35
N THR A 540 10.17 -2.26 11.95
CA THR A 540 11.57 -2.55 12.27
C THR A 540 12.46 -2.09 11.12
N TYR A 541 13.70 -1.72 11.45
CA TYR A 541 14.72 -1.28 10.50
C TYR A 541 16.00 -2.10 10.71
N VAL A 542 16.88 -2.06 9.71
CA VAL A 542 18.22 -2.66 9.76
C VAL A 542 19.23 -1.56 9.51
N THR A 543 20.37 -1.66 10.18
CA THR A 543 21.52 -0.80 9.95
C THR A 543 22.30 -1.24 8.74
N HIS A 544 22.83 -0.30 7.98
CA HIS A 544 23.75 -0.57 6.88
C HIS A 544 25.10 0.08 7.16
N VAL A 545 26.16 -0.72 7.11
CA VAL A 545 27.53 -0.22 7.29
C VAL A 545 28.08 0.21 5.93
N LEU A 546 28.53 1.45 5.83
CA LEU A 546 29.15 2.01 4.65
C LEU A 546 30.34 2.87 5.07
N ASN A 547 31.55 2.53 4.61
CA ASN A 547 32.80 3.20 5.00
C ASN A 547 32.95 3.34 6.53
N ASP A 548 32.75 2.23 7.26
CA ASP A 548 32.81 2.13 8.72
C ASP A 548 31.78 2.98 9.51
N LYS A 549 30.84 3.61 8.81
CA LYS A 549 29.73 4.37 9.39
C LYS A 549 28.42 3.61 9.29
N ILE A 550 27.55 3.80 10.27
CA ILE A 550 26.26 3.10 10.38
C ILE A 550 25.15 4.01 9.84
N TYR A 551 24.35 3.50 8.91
CA TYR A 551 23.25 4.23 8.30
C TYR A 551 21.91 3.53 8.45
N ILE A 552 20.83 4.31 8.55
CA ILE A 552 19.45 3.83 8.39
C ILE A 552 18.73 4.63 7.31
N ALA A 553 18.24 3.94 6.28
CA ALA A 553 17.46 4.55 5.21
C ALA A 553 16.10 5.04 5.74
N LYS A 554 15.92 6.36 5.78
CA LYS A 554 14.63 7.02 6.07
C LYS A 554 14.66 8.42 5.47
N ASN A 555 13.52 8.92 5.01
CA ASN A 555 13.45 10.32 4.57
C ASN A 555 13.33 11.24 5.78
N ASP A 556 13.99 12.38 5.70
CA ASP A 556 13.78 13.53 6.59
C ASP A 556 12.50 14.27 6.18
N PHE A 557 11.60 14.50 7.16
CA PHE A 557 10.30 15.17 6.96
C PHE A 557 9.92 16.05 8.14
#